data_AF-A0A962AK19-F1
#
_entry.id   AF-A0A962AK19-F1
#
_cell.length_a   1.000
_cell.length_b   1.000
_cell.length_c   1.000
_cell.angle_alpha   90.00
_cell.angle_beta   90.00
_cell.angle_gamma   90.00
#
_symmetry.space_group_name_H-M   'P 1'
#
loop_
_entity.id
_entity.type
_entity.pdbx_description
1 polymer ?
#
loop_
_entity_poly.entity_id
_entity_poly.type
_entity_poly.pdbx_seq_one_letter_code
_entity_poly.pdbx_strand_id
1 'polypeptide(L)' 'MKTGQRVRLRAASPIAKRDEMAADAVGTVICSYRVRARVGAPERLDVKFPSNTVMWGVAADEFEAVDEARQFV' A
#
# COMPACT_ATOMS: atom_id res chain seq x y z
N MET A 1 5.99 4.36 4.83
CA MET A 1 5.01 3.52 5.57
C MET A 1 5.74 2.35 6.21
N LYS A 2 5.18 1.70 7.25
CA LYS A 2 5.87 0.63 7.99
C LYS A 2 5.16 -0.72 7.90
N THR A 3 5.91 -1.81 8.05
CA THR A 3 5.35 -3.16 8.15
C THR A 3 4.30 -3.25 9.26
N GLY A 4 3.21 -3.99 8.99
CA GLY A 4 2.05 -4.12 9.86
C GLY A 4 1.02 -2.99 9.74
N GLN A 5 1.36 -1.89 9.05
CA GLN A 5 0.43 -0.77 8.86
C GLN A 5 -0.68 -1.13 7.87
N ARG A 6 -1.92 -0.74 8.17
CA ARG A 6 -3.06 -0.81 7.26
C ARG A 6 -3.03 0.35 6.27
N VAL A 7 -3.21 0.04 5.00
CA VAL A 7 -3.15 1.01 3.90
C VAL A 7 -4.23 0.71 2.87
N ARG A 8 -4.65 1.73 2.14
CA ARG A 8 -5.51 1.57 0.95
C ARG A 8 -4.87 2.27 -0.23
N LEU A 9 -5.23 1.85 -1.44
CA LEU A 9 -4.82 2.56 -2.65
C LEU A 9 -5.46 3.95 -2.67
N ARG A 10 -4.70 4.96 -3.11
CA ARG A 10 -5.27 6.28 -3.38
C ARG A 10 -6.22 6.19 -4.56
N ALA A 11 -7.35 6.90 -4.51
CA ALA A 11 -8.30 6.93 -5.63
C ALA A 11 -7.69 7.46 -6.94
N ALA A 12 -6.70 8.35 -6.84
CA ALA A 12 -5.96 8.89 -7.99
C ALA A 12 -4.83 7.96 -8.49
N SER A 13 -4.58 6.84 -7.80
CA SER A 13 -3.52 5.89 -8.16
C SER A 13 -3.77 5.30 -9.55
N PRO A 14 -2.79 5.37 -10.48
CA PRO A 14 -2.89 4.67 -11.76
C PRO A 14 -3.01 3.14 -11.60
N ILE A 15 -2.55 2.59 -10.47
CA ILE A 15 -2.58 1.15 -10.20
C ILE A 15 -3.98 0.71 -9.74
N ALA A 16 -4.71 1.55 -9.00
CA ALA A 16 -6.11 1.29 -8.64
C ALA A 16 -7.00 1.07 -9.87
N LYS A 17 -6.62 1.64 -11.03
CA LYS A 17 -7.34 1.47 -12.30
C LYS A 17 -7.00 0.19 -13.07
N ARG A 18 -5.91 -0.51 -12.72
CA ARG A 18 -5.38 -1.65 -13.49
C ARG A 18 -5.80 -3.01 -12.95
N ASP A 19 -5.88 -3.16 -11.63
CA ASP A 19 -5.98 -4.49 -11.01
C ASP A 19 -7.39 -4.89 -10.56
N GLU A 20 -8.45 -4.19 -11.03
CA GLU A 20 -9.86 -4.41 -10.62
C GLU A 20 -10.04 -4.48 -9.09
N MET A 21 -9.12 -3.89 -8.35
CA MET A 21 -9.20 -3.87 -6.90
C MET A 21 -10.34 -2.96 -6.48
N ALA A 22 -11.16 -3.44 -5.54
CA ALA A 22 -12.19 -2.62 -4.93
C ALA A 22 -11.54 -1.33 -4.40
N ALA A 23 -12.13 -0.18 -4.74
CA ALA A 23 -11.55 1.13 -4.46
C ALA A 23 -11.33 1.40 -2.95
N ASP A 24 -11.98 0.62 -2.09
CA ASP A 24 -11.92 0.63 -0.64
C ASP A 24 -11.13 -0.55 -0.05
N ALA A 25 -10.48 -1.37 -0.88
CA ALA A 25 -9.69 -2.50 -0.41
C ALA A 25 -8.57 -2.03 0.53
N VAL A 26 -8.60 -2.51 1.76
CA VAL A 26 -7.57 -2.24 2.76
C VAL A 26 -6.62 -3.43 2.83
N GLY A 27 -5.35 -3.16 2.59
CA GLY A 27 -4.26 -4.12 2.71
C GLY A 27 -3.38 -3.85 3.92
N THR A 28 -2.47 -4.78 4.20
CA THR A 28 -1.45 -4.66 5.25
C THR A 28 -0.08 -4.62 4.60
N VAL A 29 0.74 -3.64 4.97
CA VAL A 29 2.14 -3.56 4.54
C VAL A 29 2.91 -4.75 5.12
N ILE A 30 3.46 -5.59 4.27
CA ILE A 30 4.31 -6.72 4.68
C ILE A 30 5.80 -6.34 4.59
N CYS A 31 6.17 -5.46 3.66
CA CYS A 31 7.55 -5.02 3.47
C CYS A 31 7.61 -3.56 3.00
N SER A 32 8.67 -2.85 3.39
CA SER A 32 9.00 -1.50 2.92
C SER A 32 10.49 -1.40 2.63
N TYR A 33 10.86 -0.92 1.45
CA TYR A 33 12.25 -0.88 0.99
C TYR A 33 12.51 0.22 -0.04
N ARG A 34 13.81 0.57 -0.23
CA ARG A 34 14.26 1.43 -1.32
C ARG A 34 15.20 0.66 -2.24
N VAL A 35 14.98 0.76 -3.55
CA VAL A 35 15.85 0.15 -4.55
C VAL A 35 17.12 1.00 -4.69
N ARG A 36 18.27 0.46 -4.28
CA ARG A 36 19.55 1.19 -4.27
C ARG A 36 20.06 1.59 -5.66
N ALA A 37 19.59 0.94 -6.72
CA ALA A 37 20.10 1.14 -8.08
C ALA A 37 19.69 2.48 -8.73
N ARG A 38 18.78 3.26 -8.12
CA ARG A 38 18.33 4.54 -8.67
C ARG A 38 18.29 5.61 -7.59
N VAL A 39 19.13 6.64 -7.74
CA VAL A 39 19.09 7.84 -6.91
C VAL A 39 17.71 8.49 -7.05
N GLY A 40 17.08 8.82 -5.92
CA GLY A 40 15.74 9.40 -5.91
C GLY A 40 14.59 8.41 -6.14
N ALA A 41 14.85 7.10 -6.16
CA ALA A 41 13.78 6.12 -6.23
C ALA A 41 12.81 6.26 -5.04
N PRO A 42 11.48 6.22 -5.29
CA PRO A 42 10.51 6.25 -4.21
C PRO A 42 10.65 5.01 -3.33
N GLU A 43 10.23 5.14 -2.08
CA GLU A 43 10.01 3.99 -1.21
C GLU A 43 8.99 3.05 -1.86
N ARG A 44 9.25 1.75 -1.75
CA ARG A 44 8.47 0.67 -2.35
C ARG A 44 7.86 -0.18 -1.24
N LEU A 45 6.62 -0.57 -1.43
CA LEU A 45 5.86 -1.37 -0.48
C LEU A 45 5.38 -2.65 -1.14
N ASP A 46 5.44 -3.73 -0.36
CA ASP A 46 4.69 -4.94 -0.64
C ASP A 46 3.48 -4.96 0.31
N VAL A 47 2.28 -5.13 -0.24
CA VAL A 47 1.02 -5.02 0.50
C VAL A 47 0.15 -6.24 0.25
N LYS A 48 -0.24 -6.94 1.32
CA LYS A 48 -1.15 -8.10 1.27
C LYS A 48 -2.59 -7.66 1.49
N PHE A 49 -3.48 -8.09 0.62
CA PHE A 49 -4.93 -7.85 0.69
C PHE A 49 -5.69 -9.11 1.16
N PRO A 50 -6.93 -8.96 1.68
CA PRO A 50 -7.70 -10.07 2.25
C PRO A 50 -8.01 -11.23 1.28
N SER A 51 -8.11 -10.95 -0.03
CA SER A 51 -8.32 -11.95 -1.09
C SER A 51 -7.10 -12.85 -1.38
N ASN A 52 -6.09 -12.84 -0.49
CA ASN A 52 -4.78 -13.45 -0.69
C ASN A 52 -3.96 -12.86 -1.86
N THR A 53 -4.41 -11.75 -2.42
CA THR A 53 -3.68 -10.95 -3.41
C THR A 53 -2.54 -10.18 -2.73
N VAL A 54 -1.39 -10.13 -3.36
CA VAL A 54 -0.27 -9.30 -2.90
C VAL A 54 0.15 -8.36 -4.03
N MET A 55 0.25 -7.08 -3.71
CA MET A 55 0.85 -6.09 -4.59
C MET A 55 2.32 -5.94 -4.22
N TRP A 56 3.21 -6.12 -5.20
CA TRP A 56 4.65 -6.13 -5.00
C TRP A 56 5.28 -4.85 -5.52
N GLY A 57 6.14 -4.22 -4.72
CA GLY A 57 6.98 -3.11 -5.14
C GLY A 57 6.21 -1.90 -5.65
N VAL A 58 5.03 -1.64 -5.09
CA VAL A 58 4.25 -0.45 -5.42
C VAL A 58 4.85 0.76 -4.71
N ALA A 59 4.88 1.92 -5.37
CA ALA A 59 5.43 3.12 -4.76
C ALA A 59 4.59 3.55 -3.55
N ALA A 60 5.23 3.97 -2.47
CA ALA A 60 4.56 4.25 -1.20
C ALA A 60 3.55 5.41 -1.29
N ASP A 61 3.72 6.31 -2.25
CA ASP A 61 2.83 7.43 -2.52
C ASP A 61 1.52 7.03 -3.24
N GLU A 62 1.46 5.84 -3.83
CA GLU A 62 0.24 5.25 -4.38
C GLU A 62 -0.75 4.80 -3.30
N PHE A 63 -0.29 4.75 -2.04
CA PHE A 63 -1.10 4.38 -0.90
C PHE A 63 -1.37 5.56 0.02
N GLU A 64 -2.40 5.40 0.82
CA GLU A 64 -2.64 6.20 2.01
C GLU A 64 -2.85 5.31 3.24
N ALA A 65 -2.39 5.80 4.39
CA ALA A 65 -2.59 5.12 5.65
C ALA A 65 -4.08 5.13 5.99
N VAL A 66 -4.60 4.00 6.43
CA VAL A 66 -5.90 3.97 7.08
C VAL A 66 -5.64 4.25 8.54
N ASP A 67 -6.04 5.43 9.02
CA ASP A 67 -5.95 5.73 10.44
C ASP A 67 -6.82 4.73 11.19
N GLU A 68 -6.20 3.95 12.08
CA GLU A 68 -6.92 3.32 13.17
C GLU A 68 -7.28 4.44 14.14
N ALA A 69 -8.29 5.24 13.78
CA ALA A 69 -8.98 6.08 14.74
C ALA A 69 -9.56 5.13 15.79
N ARG A 70 -8.75 4.86 16.81
CA ARG A 70 -9.08 4.40 18.16
C ARG A 70 -10.56 4.09 18.30
N GLN A 71 -10.95 2.87 17.95
CA GLN A 71 -12.21 2.30 18.38
C GLN A 71 -12.03 1.92 19.86
N PHE A 72 -11.87 2.92 20.73
CA PHE A 72 -12.04 2.72 22.16
C PHE A 72 -13.54 2.80 22.43
N VAL A 73 -14.04 1.63 22.83
CA VAL A 73 -15.24 1.28 23.61
C VAL A 73 -16.09 2.45 24.08
#